data_AF-A0A4S4GJ01-F1
#
_entry.id   AF-A0A4S4GJ01-F1
#
_cell.length_a   1.000
_cell.length_b   1.000
_cell.length_c   1.000
_cell.angle_alpha   90.00
_cell.angle_beta   90.00
_cell.angle_gamma   90.00
#
_symmetry.space_group_name_H-M   'P 1'
#
loop_
_entity.id
_entity.type
_entity.pdbx_description
1 polymer ?
#
loop_
_entity_poly.entity_id
_entity_poly.type
_entity_poly.pdbx_seq_one_letter_code
_entity_poly.pdbx_strand_id
1 'polypeptide(L)'
;MKKLIMLSLLVMSTLAASAEIKFQGIDNNGATNVMLTDTDAPDDAKITDAVLYCNGKEYRAKNIRCNVVAGVAVYRLQFKRLTVFSGCKVTVTVNGKKTTVDIQKHLIH
;
A
#
# COMPACT_ATOMS: atom_id res chain seq x y z
N MET A 1 3.52 -56.52 -19.14
CA MET A 1 2.47 -55.49 -19.23
C MET A 1 2.04 -55.09 -17.82
N LYS A 2 1.81 -53.79 -17.60
CA LYS A 2 1.07 -53.17 -16.47
C LYS A 2 1.85 -53.08 -15.14
N LYS A 3 2.00 -51.95 -14.45
CA LYS A 3 1.64 -50.53 -14.63
C LYS A 3 2.61 -49.77 -13.69
N LEU A 4 3.49 -48.93 -14.20
CA LEU A 4 4.22 -47.95 -13.38
C LEU A 4 3.24 -46.81 -13.09
N ILE A 5 2.78 -46.71 -11.84
CA ILE A 5 1.90 -45.62 -11.39
C ILE A 5 2.78 -44.39 -11.23
N MET A 6 2.74 -43.53 -12.24
CA MET A 6 3.24 -42.16 -12.17
C MET A 6 2.00 -41.26 -12.04
N LEU A 7 1.82 -40.61 -10.88
CA LEU A 7 0.91 -39.47 -10.81
C LEU A 7 1.58 -38.36 -10.02
N SER A 8 2.05 -37.38 -10.78
CA SER A 8 2.74 -36.18 -10.38
C SER A 8 1.87 -35.29 -9.49
N LEU A 9 2.42 -34.90 -8.34
CA LEU A 9 1.87 -33.85 -7.49
C LEU A 9 2.10 -32.49 -8.17
N LEU A 10 1.13 -32.04 -8.96
CA LEU A 10 1.17 -30.72 -9.60
C LEU A 10 0.77 -29.67 -8.56
N VAL A 11 1.75 -29.19 -7.78
CA VAL A 11 1.56 -28.00 -6.95
C VAL A 11 1.50 -26.81 -7.90
N MET A 12 0.29 -26.35 -8.21
CA MET A 12 0.08 -25.03 -8.81
C MET A 12 0.53 -23.99 -7.80
N SER A 13 1.79 -23.56 -7.91
CA SER A 13 2.22 -22.29 -7.34
C SER A 13 1.49 -21.19 -8.10
N THR A 14 0.34 -20.76 -7.59
CA THR A 14 -0.26 -19.49 -8.01
C THR A 14 0.78 -18.42 -7.72
N LEU A 15 1.42 -17.93 -8.77
CA LEU A 15 2.16 -16.67 -8.74
C LEU A 15 1.17 -15.63 -8.26
N ALA A 16 1.19 -15.31 -6.97
CA ALA A 16 0.49 -14.16 -6.46
C ALA A 16 1.12 -12.97 -7.16
N ALA A 17 0.43 -12.41 -8.16
CA ALA A 17 0.74 -11.09 -8.67
C ALA A 17 0.71 -10.18 -7.44
N SER A 18 1.88 -9.79 -6.93
CA SER A 18 1.94 -8.83 -5.83
C SER A 18 1.64 -7.48 -6.46
N ALA A 19 0.37 -7.11 -6.47
CA ALA A 19 -0.06 -5.77 -6.82
C ALA A 19 0.81 -4.74 -6.06
N GLU A 20 1.33 -3.75 -6.79
CA GLU A 20 2.22 -2.73 -6.24
C GLU A 20 1.40 -1.51 -5.86
N ILE A 21 1.32 -1.20 -4.56
CA ILE A 21 0.70 0.03 -4.07
C ILE A 21 1.58 1.22 -4.48
N LYS A 22 1.01 2.18 -5.20
CA LYS A 22 1.72 3.34 -5.76
C LYS A 22 1.30 4.65 -5.13
N PHE A 23 2.20 5.61 -5.12
CA PHE A 23 1.90 6.99 -4.74
C PHE A 23 1.07 7.66 -5.82
N GLN A 24 -0.03 8.30 -5.44
CA GLN A 24 -0.90 9.04 -6.35
C GLN A 24 -0.79 10.56 -6.15
N GLY A 25 -0.64 11.01 -4.91
CA GLY A 25 -0.53 12.44 -4.62
C GLY A 25 -0.45 12.77 -3.15
N ILE A 26 -0.13 14.03 -2.88
CA ILE A 26 -0.11 14.61 -1.54
C ILE A 26 -0.80 15.97 -1.56
N ASP A 27 -1.52 16.28 -0.49
CA ASP A 27 -2.02 17.62 -0.19
C ASP A 27 -1.61 17.97 1.24
N ASN A 28 -1.17 19.21 1.45
CA ASN A 28 -0.76 19.70 2.75
C ASN A 28 -1.54 20.96 3.16
N ASN A 29 -2.85 21.02 2.90
CA ASN A 29 -3.73 22.09 3.34
C ASN A 29 -4.46 21.71 4.65
N GLY A 30 -4.17 22.40 5.76
CA GLY A 30 -4.69 22.09 7.10
C GLY A 30 -4.18 20.78 7.76
N ALA A 31 -3.97 19.73 6.97
CA ALA A 31 -3.40 18.43 7.35
C ALA A 31 -2.54 17.89 6.21
N THR A 32 -1.73 16.85 6.48
CA THR A 32 -0.98 16.15 5.42
C THR A 32 -1.80 14.95 4.97
N ASN A 33 -2.39 15.04 3.78
CA ASN A 33 -3.19 13.99 3.16
C ASN A 33 -2.36 13.31 2.07
N VAL A 34 -2.11 12.00 2.21
CA VAL A 34 -1.43 11.20 1.19
C VAL A 34 -2.45 10.26 0.55
N MET A 35 -2.40 10.18 -0.79
CA MET A 35 -3.22 9.27 -1.56
C MET A 35 -2.35 8.21 -2.23
N LEU A 36 -2.73 6.95 -2.03
CA LEU A 36 -2.10 5.79 -2.65
C LEU A 36 -3.14 5.03 -3.48
N THR A 37 -2.70 4.35 -4.53
CA THR A 37 -3.54 3.51 -5.38
C THR A 37 -2.97 2.11 -5.48
N ASP A 38 -3.85 1.12 -5.48
CA ASP A 38 -3.56 -0.26 -5.81
C ASP A 38 -4.50 -0.69 -6.93
N THR A 39 -3.95 -1.01 -8.10
CA THR A 39 -4.71 -1.29 -9.33
C THR A 39 -5.14 -2.74 -9.47
N ASP A 40 -4.75 -3.60 -8.53
CA ASP A 40 -5.09 -5.02 -8.51
C ASP A 40 -5.41 -5.43 -7.07
N ALA A 41 -6.30 -4.64 -6.45
CA ALA A 41 -6.73 -4.82 -5.08
C ALA A 41 -7.90 -5.81 -5.02
N PRO A 42 -7.91 -6.76 -4.07
CA PRO A 42 -9.07 -7.60 -3.85
C PRO A 42 -10.25 -6.76 -3.35
N ASP A 43 -11.47 -7.21 -3.64
CA ASP A 43 -12.70 -6.49 -3.23
C ASP A 43 -12.81 -6.31 -1.70
N ASP A 44 -12.13 -7.16 -0.92
CA ASP A 44 -12.08 -7.11 0.54
C ASP A 44 -10.85 -6.37 1.10
N ALA A 45 -10.11 -5.61 0.26
CA ALA A 45 -8.91 -4.90 0.66
C ALA A 45 -9.15 -3.97 1.87
N LYS A 46 -8.59 -4.37 3.02
CA LYS A 46 -8.71 -3.68 4.29
C LYS A 46 -7.37 -3.15 4.73
N ILE A 47 -7.29 -1.83 4.86
CA ILE A 47 -6.17 -1.15 5.49
C ILE A 47 -6.40 -1.04 7.00
N THR A 48 -5.43 -1.51 7.79
CA THR A 48 -5.54 -1.53 9.26
C THR A 48 -4.62 -0.51 9.95
N ASP A 49 -3.54 -0.11 9.29
CA ASP A 49 -2.59 0.86 9.81
C ASP A 49 -1.87 1.60 8.69
N ALA A 50 -1.46 2.82 8.97
CA ALA A 50 -0.68 3.66 8.06
C ALA A 50 0.25 4.58 8.84
N VAL A 51 1.53 4.57 8.48
CA VAL A 51 2.59 5.36 9.12
C VAL A 51 3.37 6.13 8.06
N LEU A 52 3.45 7.44 8.22
CA LEU A 52 4.34 8.31 7.46
C LEU A 52 5.62 8.50 8.26
N TYR A 53 6.74 7.96 7.76
CA TYR A 53 8.06 8.34 8.22
C TYR A 53 8.50 9.57 7.43
N CYS A 54 8.78 10.69 8.09
CA CYS A 54 9.38 11.83 7.43
C CYS A 54 10.18 12.71 8.40
N ASN A 55 11.29 13.27 7.93
CA ASN A 55 12.20 14.08 8.70
C ASN A 55 12.66 13.39 10.00
N GLY A 56 13.06 12.11 9.90
CA GLY A 56 13.52 11.32 11.04
C GLY A 56 12.43 10.92 12.04
N LYS A 57 11.15 11.17 11.76
CA LYS A 57 10.05 10.95 12.70
C LYS A 57 8.93 10.14 12.06
N GLU A 58 8.26 9.33 12.87
CA GLU A 58 7.06 8.61 12.47
C GLU A 58 5.78 9.36 12.86
N TYR A 59 4.82 9.35 11.94
CA TYR A 59 3.51 9.93 12.11
C TYR A 59 2.47 8.88 11.75
N ARG A 60 1.72 8.39 12.73
CA ARG A 60 0.58 7.50 12.47
C ARG A 60 -0.58 8.29 11.88
N ALA A 61 -1.31 7.67 10.96
CA ALA A 61 -2.50 8.27 10.37
C ALA A 61 -3.58 8.48 11.44
N LYS A 62 -4.22 9.65 11.41
CA LYS A 62 -5.39 9.98 12.24
C LYS A 62 -6.69 9.45 11.63
N ASN A 63 -6.74 9.42 10.30
CA ASN A 63 -7.88 8.93 9.55
C ASN A 63 -7.37 8.14 8.35
N ILE A 64 -8.01 7.00 8.11
CA ILE A 64 -7.68 6.09 7.03
C ILE A 64 -8.99 5.77 6.32
N ARG A 65 -9.06 6.02 5.02
CA ARG A 65 -10.19 5.63 4.18
C ARG A 65 -9.69 4.78 3.04
N CYS A 66 -10.41 3.69 2.77
CA CYS A 66 -10.22 2.84 1.61
C CYS A 66 -11.51 2.86 0.79
N ASN A 67 -11.37 2.99 -0.53
CA ASN A 67 -12.47 2.80 -1.46
C ASN A 67 -12.00 1.86 -2.56
N VAL A 68 -12.68 0.74 -2.74
CA VAL A 68 -12.38 -0.25 -3.79
C VAL A 68 -13.48 -0.17 -4.83
N VAL A 69 -13.11 0.06 -6.08
CA VAL A 69 -14.04 0.11 -7.21
C VAL A 69 -13.41 -0.65 -8.37
N ALA A 70 -14.07 -1.72 -8.81
CA ALA A 70 -13.65 -2.53 -9.96
C ALA A 70 -12.17 -2.97 -9.90
N GLY A 71 -11.75 -3.53 -8.76
CA GLY A 71 -10.36 -4.00 -8.54
C GLY A 71 -9.33 -2.90 -8.28
N VAL A 72 -9.74 -1.63 -8.24
CA VAL A 72 -8.85 -0.51 -7.92
C VAL A 72 -9.16 0.03 -6.52
N ALA A 73 -8.21 -0.09 -5.60
CA ALA A 73 -8.29 0.50 -4.28
C ALA A 73 -7.61 1.87 -4.24
N VAL A 74 -8.30 2.86 -3.68
CA VAL A 74 -7.76 4.20 -3.39
C VAL A 74 -7.70 4.39 -1.88
N TYR A 75 -6.49 4.49 -1.34
CA TYR A 75 -6.22 4.72 0.07
C TYR A 75 -5.98 6.21 0.32
N ARG A 76 -6.80 6.82 1.18
CA ARG A 76 -6.64 8.21 1.63
C ARG A 76 -6.19 8.22 3.08
N LEU A 77 -4.99 8.73 3.31
CA LEU A 77 -4.29 8.68 4.58
C LEU A 77 -4.11 10.10 5.10
N GLN A 78 -4.72 10.43 6.23
CA GLN A 78 -4.60 11.75 6.84
C GLN A 78 -3.65 11.69 8.03
N PHE A 79 -2.59 12.49 7.99
CA PHE A 79 -1.63 12.69 9.07
C PHE A 79 -1.77 14.09 9.66
N LYS A 80 -1.09 14.33 10.78
CA LYS A 80 -0.92 15.71 11.26
C LYS A 80 -0.21 16.53 10.18
N ARG A 81 -0.52 17.83 10.09
CA ARG A 81 0.16 18.75 9.18
C ARG A 81 1.67 18.73 9.43
N LEU A 82 2.44 18.48 8.38
CA LEU A 82 3.90 18.59 8.40
C LEU A 82 4.33 19.90 7.74
N THR A 83 5.48 20.42 8.16
CA THR A 83 6.11 21.63 7.61
C THR A 83 7.39 21.34 6.85
N VAL A 84 7.94 20.13 7.00
CA VAL A 84 9.19 19.69 6.36
C VAL A 84 8.98 18.32 5.76
N PHE A 85 9.33 18.18 4.48
CA PHE A 85 9.22 16.95 3.70
C PHE A 85 10.62 16.49 3.26
N SER A 86 11.26 15.66 4.09
CA SER A 86 12.60 15.12 3.83
C SER A 86 12.69 13.65 4.22
N GLY A 87 13.19 12.81 3.31
CA GLY A 87 13.24 11.37 3.46
C GLY A 87 11.87 10.72 3.70
N CYS A 88 10.80 11.27 3.11
CA CYS A 88 9.44 10.81 3.38
C CYS A 88 9.13 9.42 2.77
N LYS A 89 8.61 8.51 3.59
CA LYS A 89 8.13 7.17 3.19
C LYS A 89 6.80 6.87 3.89
N VAL A 90 5.89 6.19 3.19
CA VAL A 90 4.61 5.77 3.75
C VAL A 90 4.55 4.26 3.82
N THR A 91 4.35 3.74 5.03
CA THR A 91 4.14 2.31 5.26
C THR A 91 2.66 2.07 5.55
N VAL A 92 2.02 1.23 4.77
CA VAL A 92 0.62 0.81 4.97
C VAL A 92 0.56 -0.67 5.30
N THR A 93 -0.41 -1.05 6.14
CA THR A 93 -0.73 -2.46 6.41
C THR A 93 -2.07 -2.77 5.77
N VAL A 94 -2.06 -3.54 4.67
CA VAL A 94 -3.24 -3.97 3.93
C VAL A 94 -3.38 -5.48 4.07
N ASN A 95 -4.53 -5.97 4.54
CA ASN A 95 -4.80 -7.39 4.79
C ASN A 95 -3.68 -8.09 5.60
N GLY A 96 -3.10 -7.39 6.57
CA GLY A 96 -2.00 -7.90 7.41
C GLY A 96 -0.60 -7.82 6.78
N LYS A 97 -0.47 -7.45 5.50
CA LYS A 97 0.81 -7.25 4.82
C LYS A 97 1.25 -5.80 4.89
N LYS A 98 2.50 -5.57 5.31
CA LYS A 98 3.13 -4.25 5.29
C LYS A 98 3.76 -3.95 3.94
N THR A 99 3.45 -2.80 3.38
CA THR A 99 4.03 -2.28 2.14
C THR A 99 4.53 -0.87 2.37
N THR A 100 5.77 -0.59 1.97
CA THR A 100 6.39 0.73 2.10
C THR A 100 6.52 1.38 0.74
N VAL A 101 5.98 2.59 0.61
CA VAL A 101 6.04 3.42 -0.59
C VAL A 101 6.97 4.59 -0.32
N ASP A 102 8.03 4.71 -1.12
CA ASP A 102 8.92 5.87 -1.09
C ASP A 102 8.24 7.03 -1.82
N ILE A 103 7.81 8.05 -1.05
CA ILE A 103 7.13 9.21 -1.60
C ILE A 103 8.09 10.38 -1.81
N GLN A 104 9.31 10.34 -1.26
CA GLN A 104 10.28 11.44 -1.33
C GLN A 104 10.55 11.88 -2.77
N LYS A 105 10.65 10.92 -3.69
CA LYS A 105 10.93 11.17 -5.12
C LYS A 105 9.87 12.04 -5.81
N HIS A 106 8.65 12.08 -5.27
CA HIS A 106 7.52 12.83 -5.83
C HIS A 106 7.29 14.18 -5.14
N LEU A 107 8.08 14.51 -4.11
CA LEU A 107 7.96 15.73 -3.31
C LEU A 107 9.04 16.77 -3.65
N ILE A 108 9.89 16.48 -4.62
CA ILE A 108 11.01 17.34 -5.00
C ILE A 108 10.44 18.49 -5.85
N HIS A 109 10.54 19.72 -5.31
CA HIS A 109 10.44 20.97 -6.06
C HIS A 109 11.84 21.55 -6.21
#